data_AF-A0A329S2E2-F1
#
_entry.id   AF-A0A329S2E2-F1
#
_cell.length_a   1.000
_cell.length_b   1.000
_cell.length_c   1.000
_cell.angle_alpha   90.00
_cell.angle_beta   90.00
_cell.angle_gamma   90.00
#
_symmetry.space_group_name_H-M   'P 1'
#
loop_
_entity.id
_entity.type
_entity.pdbx_description
1 polymer ?
#
loop_
_entity_poly.entity_id
_entity_poly.type
_entity_poly.pdbx_seq_one_letter_code
_entity_poly.pdbx_strand_id
1 'polypeptide(L)'
;MVWGGFRRCEYIFQQGNACIHSSKRTAEFFEEQEVKVMKWPARSPDLNPIENLWTILSCTVYDNGKKQYFSVVELRAAVLAVWDAVDEAT
;
A
#
# COMPACT_ATOMS: atom_id res chain seq x y z
N MET A 1 20.10 28.50 -25.14
CA MET A 1 20.91 27.48 -24.46
C MET A 1 19.98 26.75 -23.50
N VAL A 2 19.72 25.47 -23.75
CA VAL A 2 18.91 24.59 -22.87
C VAL A 2 19.87 23.76 -22.00
N TRP A 3 19.30 23.04 -21.01
CA TRP A 3 19.79 21.98 -20.12
C TRP A 3 19.97 22.47 -18.67
N GLY A 4 19.31 21.93 -17.64
CA GLY A 4 18.39 20.80 -17.55
C GLY A 4 18.28 20.32 -16.09
N GLY A 5 17.22 19.56 -15.76
CA GLY A 5 17.27 18.60 -14.65
C GLY A 5 16.36 18.81 -13.44
N PHE A 6 15.07 19.10 -13.62
CA PHE A 6 14.09 18.72 -12.60
C PHE A 6 13.60 17.31 -12.94
N ARG A 7 14.14 16.29 -12.26
CA ARG A 7 13.62 14.91 -12.37
C ARG A 7 12.19 14.93 -11.82
N ARG A 8 11.18 15.04 -12.69
CA ARG A 8 9.83 14.59 -12.33
C ARG A 8 9.94 13.07 -12.17
N CYS A 9 9.98 12.61 -10.92
CA CYS A 9 9.75 11.19 -10.64
C CYS A 9 8.33 10.88 -11.12
N GLU A 10 8.21 10.14 -12.22
CA GLU A 10 6.92 9.61 -12.63
C GLU A 10 6.56 8.48 -11.67
N TYR A 11 5.53 8.70 -10.84
CA TYR A 11 4.99 7.65 -9.99
C TYR A 11 4.08 6.72 -10.79
N ILE A 12 4.19 5.42 -10.52
CA ILE A 12 3.31 4.40 -11.08
C ILE A 12 2.57 3.76 -9.92
N PHE A 13 1.24 3.72 -9.99
CA PHE A 13 0.40 3.08 -9.01
C PHE A 13 0.37 1.57 -9.23
N GLN A 14 0.74 0.81 -8.20
CA GLN A 14 0.63 -0.65 -8.20
C GLN A 14 -0.60 -1.07 -7.39
N GLN A 15 -1.43 -1.94 -7.95
CA GLN A 15 -2.52 -2.61 -7.23
C GLN A 15 -2.63 -4.07 -7.66
N GLY A 16 -3.16 -4.92 -6.77
CA GLY A 16 -3.46 -6.30 -7.10
C GLY A 16 -4.56 -6.42 -8.16
N ASN A 17 -4.45 -7.42 -9.04
CA ASN A 17 -5.42 -7.66 -10.10
C ASN A 17 -6.62 -8.52 -9.65
N ALA A 18 -7.12 -8.30 -8.42
CA ALA A 18 -8.36 -8.94 -8.00
C ALA A 18 -9.53 -8.36 -8.81
N CYS A 19 -10.53 -9.18 -9.16
CA CYS A 19 -11.60 -8.77 -10.08
C CYS A 19 -12.34 -7.49 -9.65
N ILE A 20 -12.36 -7.17 -8.35
CA ILE A 20 -12.96 -5.94 -7.81
C ILE A 20 -12.17 -4.68 -8.15
N HIS A 21 -10.86 -4.78 -8.38
CA HIS A 21 -9.96 -3.67 -8.70
C HIS A 21 -9.79 -3.45 -10.21
N SER A 22 -10.26 -4.40 -11.03
CA SER A 22 -10.20 -4.35 -12.49
C SER A 22 -11.56 -4.03 -13.14
N SER A 23 -12.49 -3.43 -12.38
CA SER A 23 -13.79 -3.04 -12.92
C SER A 23 -13.65 -1.90 -13.92
N LYS A 24 -14.60 -1.79 -14.87
CA LYS A 24 -14.63 -0.70 -15.85
C LYS A 24 -14.60 0.68 -15.18
N ARG A 25 -15.40 0.84 -14.12
CA ARG A 25 -15.50 2.09 -13.36
C ARG A 25 -14.18 2.48 -12.69
N THR A 26 -13.46 1.49 -12.17
CA THR A 26 -12.14 1.71 -11.56
C THR A 26 -11.11 2.13 -12.61
N ALA A 27 -11.16 1.54 -13.82
CA ALA A 27 -10.29 1.92 -14.93
C ALA A 27 -10.58 3.34 -15.42
N GLU A 28 -11.85 3.69 -15.61
CA GLU A 28 -12.30 5.04 -16.00
C GLU A 28 -11.83 6.09 -14.97
N PHE A 29 -11.95 5.79 -13.67
CA PHE A 29 -11.46 6.68 -12.63
C PHE A 29 -9.95 6.93 -12.72
N PHE A 30 -9.14 5.90 -12.94
CA PHE A 30 -7.69 6.11 -13.07
C PHE A 30 -7.30 6.90 -14.31
N GLU A 31 -8.04 6.75 -15.41
CA GLU A 31 -7.87 7.55 -16.61
C GLU A 31 -8.22 9.03 -16.35
N GLU A 32 -9.35 9.31 -15.70
CA GLU A 32 -9.78 10.66 -15.31
C GLU A 32 -8.80 11.35 -14.36
N GLN A 33 -8.15 10.60 -13.46
CA GLN A 33 -7.17 11.13 -12.52
C GLN A 33 -5.73 11.14 -13.06
N GLU A 34 -5.53 10.77 -14.33
CA GLU A 34 -4.22 10.67 -14.98
C GLU A 34 -3.22 9.76 -14.21
N VAL A 35 -3.73 8.74 -13.52
CA VAL A 35 -2.93 7.81 -12.73
C VAL A 35 -2.39 6.69 -13.61
N LYS A 36 -1.07 6.59 -13.73
CA LYS A 36 -0.43 5.46 -14.41
C LYS A 36 -0.53 4.21 -13.53
N VAL A 37 -1.30 3.22 -13.96
CA VAL A 37 -1.44 1.93 -13.24
C VAL A 37 -0.49 0.88 -13.83
N MET A 38 0.27 0.20 -12.97
CA MET A 38 1.13 -0.91 -13.36
C MET A 38 0.30 -2.12 -13.80
N LYS A 39 0.64 -2.73 -14.94
CA LYS A 39 0.07 -4.03 -15.33
C LYS A 39 0.59 -5.10 -14.37
N TRP A 40 -0.32 -5.82 -13.72
CA TRP A 40 0.03 -6.82 -12.71
C TRP A 40 -0.57 -8.19 -13.02
N PRO A 41 0.18 -9.29 -12.88
CA PRO A 41 -0.36 -10.63 -13.03
C PRO A 41 -1.44 -10.92 -11.98
N ALA A 42 -2.47 -11.68 -12.38
CA ALA A 42 -3.50 -12.13 -11.44
C ALA A 42 -2.90 -13.15 -10.45
N ARG A 43 -3.35 -13.09 -9.19
CA ARG A 43 -2.97 -14.02 -8.11
C ARG A 43 -1.47 -14.05 -7.77
N SER A 44 -0.80 -12.91 -7.83
CA SER A 44 0.60 -12.75 -7.40
C SER A 44 0.71 -11.84 -6.16
N PRO A 45 0.27 -12.31 -4.98
CA PRO A 45 0.43 -11.58 -3.72
C PRO A 45 1.91 -11.51 -3.29
N ASP A 46 2.69 -12.52 -3.64
CA ASP A 46 4.13 -12.64 -3.38
C ASP A 46 4.96 -11.48 -3.96
N LEU A 47 4.45 -10.85 -5.02
CA LEU A 47 5.13 -9.75 -5.69
C LEU A 47 4.71 -8.37 -5.15
N ASN A 48 3.74 -8.29 -4.22
CA ASN A 48 3.18 -7.02 -3.74
C ASN A 48 3.92 -6.53 -2.47
N PRO A 49 4.71 -5.45 -2.54
CA PRO A 49 5.51 -4.98 -1.40
C PRO A 49 4.68 -4.65 -0.16
N ILE A 50 3.39 -4.30 -0.32
CA ILE A 50 2.51 -3.98 0.80
C ILE A 50 2.27 -5.19 1.73
N GLU A 51 2.39 -6.43 1.22
CA GLU A 51 2.21 -7.64 2.04
C GLU A 51 3.32 -7.77 3.10
N ASN A 52 4.54 -7.32 2.77
CA ASN A 52 5.64 -7.27 3.73
C ASN A 52 5.34 -6.24 4.83
N LEU A 53 4.82 -5.08 4.46
CA LEU A 53 4.43 -4.04 5.41
C LEU A 53 3.30 -4.52 6.33
N TRP A 54 2.28 -5.20 5.79
CA TRP A 54 1.22 -5.81 6.60
C TRP A 54 1.75 -6.83 7.61
N THR A 55 2.76 -7.60 7.22
CA THR A 55 3.43 -8.56 8.12
C THR A 55 4.14 -7.82 9.26
N ILE A 56 4.91 -6.78 8.96
CA ILE A 56 5.61 -5.97 9.97
C ILE A 56 4.61 -5.32 10.94
N LEU A 57 3.56 -4.69 10.41
CA LEU A 57 2.52 -4.03 11.20
C LEU A 57 1.82 -5.04 12.13
N SER A 58 1.38 -6.18 11.60
CA SER A 58 0.66 -7.18 12.40
C SER A 58 1.54 -7.80 13.49
N CYS A 59 2.79 -8.15 13.17
CA CYS A 59 3.76 -8.63 14.16
C CYS A 59 3.98 -7.61 15.28
N THR A 60 4.10 -6.32 14.94
CA THR A 60 4.36 -5.25 15.91
C THR A 60 3.12 -4.93 16.74
N VAL A 61 1.95 -4.77 16.12
CA VAL A 61 0.68 -4.43 16.81
C VAL A 61 0.29 -5.50 17.83
N TYR A 62 0.50 -6.78 17.50
CA TYR A 62 0.16 -7.90 18.38
C TYR A 62 1.32 -8.36 19.27
N ASP A 63 2.48 -7.70 19.23
CA ASP A 63 3.71 -8.15 19.91
C ASP A 63 3.96 -9.65 19.70
N ASN A 64 3.99 -10.06 18.43
CA ASN A 64 4.12 -11.45 18.00
C ASN A 64 3.12 -12.41 18.69
N GLY A 65 1.89 -11.94 18.90
CA GLY A 65 0.78 -12.70 19.47
C GLY A 65 0.60 -12.57 20.99
N LYS A 66 1.49 -11.84 21.68
CA LYS A 66 1.41 -11.64 23.15
C LYS A 66 0.36 -10.62 23.55
N LYS A 67 0.09 -9.63 22.71
CA LYS A 67 -0.90 -8.57 22.96
C LYS A 67 -2.22 -8.94 22.30
N GLN A 68 -3.33 -8.64 22.97
CA GLN A 68 -4.69 -8.82 22.47
C GLN A 68 -5.50 -7.54 22.68
N TYR A 69 -6.55 -7.36 21.89
CA TYR A 69 -7.43 -6.20 21.93
C TYR A 69 -8.87 -6.66 22.06
N PHE A 70 -9.66 -5.98 22.89
CA PHE A 70 -11.06 -6.33 23.14
C PHE A 70 -12.03 -5.29 22.58
N SER A 71 -11.51 -4.25 21.92
CA SER A 71 -12.29 -3.25 21.23
C SER A 71 -11.64 -2.80 19.92
N VAL A 72 -12.48 -2.41 18.96
CA VAL A 72 -12.04 -1.83 17.69
C VAL A 72 -11.30 -0.51 17.92
N VAL A 73 -11.66 0.25 18.96
CA VAL A 73 -11.04 1.54 19.28
C VAL A 73 -9.58 1.35 19.70
N GLU A 74 -9.31 0.41 20.60
CA GLU A 74 -7.94 0.13 21.05
C GLU A 74 -7.08 -0.44 19.92
N LEU A 75 -7.63 -1.39 19.14
CA LEU A 75 -6.91 -1.96 18.00
C LEU A 75 -6.57 -0.88 16.97
N ARG A 76 -7.53 -0.01 16.63
CA ARG A 76 -7.32 1.10 15.69
C ARG A 76 -6.24 2.05 16.19
N ALA A 77 -6.28 2.43 17.47
CA ALA A 77 -5.27 3.31 18.05
C ALA A 77 -3.87 2.69 17.97
N ALA A 78 -3.75 1.39 18.23
CA ALA A 78 -2.48 0.68 18.13
C ALA A 78 -1.96 0.57 16.70
N VAL A 79 -2.83 0.27 15.72
CA VAL A 79 -2.45 0.22 14.30
C VAL A 79 -1.92 1.57 13.82
N LEU A 80 -2.60 2.67 14.17
CA LEU A 80 -2.15 4.03 13.81
C LEU A 80 -0.81 4.38 14.48
N ALA A 81 -0.66 4.08 15.76
CA ALA A 81 0.59 4.36 16.47
C ALA A 81 1.79 3.58 15.91
N VAL A 82 1.59 2.32 15.50
CA VAL A 82 2.64 1.52 14.85
C VAL A 82 2.92 2.04 13.45
N TRP A 83 1.88 2.39 12.67
CA TRP A 83 2.03 2.94 11.33
C TRP A 83 2.90 4.21 11.32
N ASP A 84 2.63 5.14 12.23
CA ASP A 84 3.40 6.39 12.37
C ASP A 84 4.86 6.16 12.80
N ALA A 85 5.17 4.98 13.33
CA ALA A 85 6.51 4.59 13.79
C ALA A 85 7.27 3.74 12.76
N VAL A 86 6.67 3.36 11.63
CA VAL A 86 7.37 2.64 10.55
C VAL A 86 8.33 3.63 9.89
N ASP A 87 9.63 3.32 9.92
CA ASP A 87 10.68 4.13 9.30
C ASP A 87 10.63 3.99 7.77
N GLU A 88 10.96 5.08 7.06
CA GLU A 88 11.05 5.14 5.60
C GLU A 88 12.14 4.20 5.03
N ALA A 89 13.06 3.73 5.88
CA ALA A 89 14.17 2.86 5.51
C ALA A 89 13.85 1.35 5.55
N THR A 90 12.60 0.96 5.82
CA THR A 90 12.19 -0.47 5.88
C THR A 90 12.01 -1.10 4.50
#